data_AF-A0A2U0MZ60-F1
#
_entry.id   AF-A0A2U0MZ60-F1
#
_cell.length_a   1.000
_cell.length_b   1.000
_cell.length_c   1.000
_cell.angle_alpha   90.00
_cell.angle_beta   90.00
_cell.angle_gamma   90.00
#
_symmetry.space_group_name_H-M   'P 1'
#
loop_
_entity.id
_entity.type
_entity.pdbx_description
1 polymer ?
#
loop_
_entity_poly.entity_id
_entity_poly.type
_entity_poly.pdbx_seq_one_letter_code
_entity_poly.pdbx_strand_id
1 'polypeptide(L)' 'MVWFEDKQILSEIVIMRGVEPARWNTPLPLSVGKNETINATHDGRHWRRYPEPHRLTTREEQA' A
#
# COMPACT_ATOMS: atom_id res chain seq x y z
N MET A 1 -20.76 -9.45 -5.24
CA MET A 1 -21.72 -10.58 -5.17
C MET A 1 -21.55 -11.23 -3.81
N VAL A 2 -22.64 -11.63 -3.15
CA VAL A 2 -22.58 -12.28 -1.83
C VAL A 2 -23.41 -13.55 -1.90
N TRP A 3 -22.80 -14.67 -1.49
CA TRP A 3 -23.47 -15.97 -1.37
C TRP A 3 -23.47 -16.35 0.11
N PHE A 4 -24.63 -16.72 0.65
CA PHE A 4 -24.79 -17.02 2.07
C PHE A 4 -25.47 -18.37 2.33
N GLU A 5 -26.22 -18.90 1.36
CA GLU A 5 -26.77 -20.25 1.45
C GLU A 5 -25.75 -21.27 0.93
N ASP A 6 -25.70 -22.46 1.54
CA ASP A 6 -24.76 -23.52 1.18
C ASP A 6 -24.81 -23.89 -0.31
N LYS A 7 -26.01 -23.92 -0.89
CA LYS A 7 -26.20 -24.24 -2.32
C LYS A 7 -25.56 -23.19 -3.23
N GLN A 8 -25.67 -21.92 -2.84
CA GLN A 8 -25.10 -20.80 -3.58
C GLN A 8 -23.57 -20.77 -3.47
N ILE A 9 -23.05 -21.05 -2.27
CA ILE A 9 -21.60 -21.15 -2.02
C ILE A 9 -21.00 -22.30 -2.82
N LEU A 10 -21.63 -23.48 -2.78
CA LEU A 10 -21.19 -24.65 -3.54
C LEU A 10 -21.16 -24.38 -5.05
N SER A 11 -22.21 -23.76 -5.60
CA SER A 11 -22.24 -23.42 -7.02
C SER A 11 -21.12 -22.46 -7.40
N GLU A 12 -20.84 -21.46 -6.57
CA GLU A 12 -19.81 -20.47 -6.88
C GLU A 12 -18.40 -21.07 -6.78
N ILE A 13 -18.12 -21.89 -5.76
CA ILE A 13 -16.82 -22.57 -5.62
C ILE A 13 -16.50 -23.41 -6.85
N VAL A 14 -17.49 -24.10 -7.43
CA VAL A 14 -17.30 -24.87 -8.67
C VAL A 14 -16.91 -23.96 -9.83
N ILE A 15 -17.57 -22.81 -9.97
CA ILE A 15 -17.23 -21.81 -11.00
C ILE A 15 -15.81 -21.28 -10.80
N MET A 16 -15.44 -20.92 -9.57
CA MET A 16 -14.11 -20.40 -9.24
C MET A 16 -12.99 -21.41 -9.53
N ARG A 17 -13.24 -22.71 -9.33
CA ARG A 17 -12.27 -23.77 -9.64
C ARG A 17 -11.98 -23.93 -11.13
N GLY A 18 -12.86 -23.44 -12.00
CA GLY A 18 -12.65 -23.42 -13.45
C GLY A 18 -11.70 -22.32 -13.93
N VAL A 19 -11.21 -21.45 -13.04
CA VAL A 19 -10.28 -20.37 -13.41
C VAL A 19 -8.88 -20.94 -13.59
N GLU A 20 -8.37 -20.84 -14.82
CA GLU A 20 -7.01 -21.23 -15.19
C GLU A 20 -5.94 -20.62 -14.25
N PRO A 21 -4.93 -21.38 -13.81
CA PRO A 21 -3.87 -20.89 -12.93
C PRO A 21 -3.17 -19.62 -13.43
N ALA A 22 -3.02 -19.48 -14.75
CA ALA A 22 -2.42 -18.30 -15.37
C ALA A 22 -3.20 -16.99 -15.13
N ARG A 23 -4.47 -17.07 -14.71
CA ARG A 23 -5.33 -15.93 -14.39
C ARG A 23 -5.41 -15.64 -12.89
N TRP A 24 -4.70 -16.41 -12.07
CA TRP A 24 -4.66 -16.15 -10.63
C TRP A 24 -3.86 -14.88 -10.34
N ASN A 25 -4.40 -14.01 -9.49
CA ASN A 25 -3.69 -12.83 -9.07
C ASN A 25 -2.62 -13.22 -8.05
N THR A 26 -1.37 -12.81 -8.31
CA THR A 26 -0.30 -12.88 -7.32
C THR A 26 -0.33 -11.61 -6.49
N PRO A 27 -0.28 -11.68 -5.14
CA PRO A 27 -0.19 -10.47 -4.34
C PRO A 27 1.07 -9.69 -4.70
N LEU A 28 1.00 -8.36 -4.58
CA LEU A 28 2.19 -7.54 -4.73
C LEU A 28 3.25 -7.98 -3.71
N PRO A 29 4.53 -8.00 -4.09
CA PRO A 29 5.58 -8.29 -3.14
C PRO A 29 5.48 -7.29 -1.98
N LEU A 30 5.59 -7.79 -0.75
CA LEU A 30 5.71 -6.94 0.42
C LEU A 30 6.91 -6.03 0.19
N SER A 31 6.68 -4.72 0.04
CA SER A 31 7.78 -3.75 0.08
C SER A 31 8.36 -3.82 1.49
N VAL A 32 9.50 -4.49 1.65
CA VAL A 32 10.23 -4.57 2.93
C VAL A 32 10.77 -3.18 3.33
N GLY A 33 10.67 -2.18 2.47
CA GLY A 33 10.83 -0.79 2.85
C GLY A 33 9.64 -0.34 3.68
N LYS A 34 9.88 -0.04 4.96
CA LYS A 34 9.03 0.87 5.74
C LYS A 34 8.70 2.06 4.82
N ASN A 35 7.42 2.39 4.66
CA ASN A 35 7.07 3.74 4.20
C ASN A 35 7.65 4.67 5.26
N GLU A 36 8.90 5.10 5.10
CA GLU A 36 9.47 6.17 5.88
C GLU A 36 8.60 7.37 5.56
N THR A 37 7.71 7.68 6.49
CA THR A 37 6.83 8.82 6.40
C THR A 37 7.73 10.03 6.20
N ILE A 38 7.77 10.56 4.97
CA ILE A 38 8.61 11.70 4.60
C ILE A 38 8.36 12.82 5.63
N ASN A 39 9.44 13.33 6.23
CA ASN A 39 9.42 14.37 7.26
C ASN A 39 8.75 13.99 8.58
N ALA A 40 8.56 12.71 8.93
CA ALA A 40 8.03 12.33 10.25
C ALA A 40 8.76 11.16 10.91
N THR A 41 9.24 11.39 12.14
CA THR A 41 9.83 10.33 12.99
C THR A 41 8.83 9.96 14.09
N HIS A 42 8.66 8.66 14.33
CA HIS A 42 7.85 8.15 15.43
C HIS A 42 8.72 8.02 16.70
N ASP A 43 8.48 8.87 17.70
CA ASP A 43 9.26 8.97 18.95
C ASP A 43 8.77 7.95 20.01
N GLY A 44 8.36 6.76 19.59
CA GLY A 44 7.83 5.71 20.45
C GLY A 44 6.41 5.93 21.01
N ARG A 45 5.95 7.18 21.18
CA ARG A 45 4.59 7.50 21.68
C ARG A 45 3.77 8.40 20.75
N HIS A 46 4.41 9.22 19.94
CA HIS A 46 3.74 10.16 19.02
C HIS A 46 4.56 10.35 17.75
N TRP A 47 3.87 10.74 16.67
CA TRP A 47 4.49 11.17 15.42
C TRP A 47 4.94 12.63 15.53
N ARG A 48 6.21 12.91 15.26
CA ARG A 48 6.75 14.27 15.16
C ARG A 48 7.14 14.57 13.72
N ARG A 49 6.73 15.73 13.20
CA ARG A 49 7.15 16.21 11.87
C ARG A 49 8.35 17.16 12.00
N TYR A 50 9.38 16.95 11.19
CA TYR A 50 10.52 17.85 11.07
C TYR A 50 10.45 18.53 9.70
N PRO A 51 10.00 19.80 9.61
CA PRO A 51 9.99 20.50 8.34
C PRO A 51 11.44 20.77 7.90
N GLU A 52 11.76 20.46 6.64
CA GLU A 52 12.99 20.93 6.03
C GLU A 52 12.87 22.43 5.74
N PRO A 53 13.79 23.28 6.26
CA PRO A 53 13.76 24.70 5.97
C PRO A 53 14.12 24.94 4.49
N HIS A 54 13.12 25.22 3.66
CA HIS A 54 13.36 25.73 2.31
C HIS A 54 13.78 27.20 2.38
N ARG A 55 15.00 27.50 1.93
CA ARG A 55 15.43 28.88 1.72
C ARG A 55 14.88 29.38 0.38
N LEU A 56 14.36 30.60 0.37
CA LEU A 56 13.84 31.24 -0.84
C LEU A 56 14.93 31.67 -1.83
N THR A 57 16.20 31.66 -1.41
CA THR A 57 17.33 31.98 -2.28
C THR A 57 18.45 30.94 -2.08
N THR A 58 18.87 30.34 -3.19
CA THR A 58 20.15 29.65 -3.29
C THR A 58 21.22 30.71 -3.55
N ARG A 59 22.41 30.57 -2.96
CA ARG A 59 23.53 31.53 -3.09
C ARG A 59 23.97 31.80 -4.54
N GLU A 60 23.46 31.04 -5.51
CA GLU A 60 23.76 31.16 -6.94
C GLU A 60 23.04 32.31 -7.64
N GLU A 61 22.02 32.93 -7.03
CA GLU A 61 21.24 34.02 -7.66
C GLU A 61 21.80 35.43 -7.40
N GLN A 62 22.97 35.51 -6.75
CA GLN A 62 23.73 36.75 -6.56
C GLN A 62 25.14 36.59 -7.17
N ALA A 63 25.22 36.58 -8.50
CA ALA A 63 26.46 36.73 -9.25
C ALA A 63 26.26 37.79 -10.34
#